data_AF-A0A1V4VQ70-F1
#
_entry.id   AF-A0A1V4VQ70-F1
#
_cell.length_a   1.000
_cell.length_b   1.000
_cell.length_c   1.000
_cell.angle_alpha   90.00
_cell.angle_beta   90.00
_cell.angle_gamma   90.00
#
_symmetry.space_group_name_H-M   'P 1'
#
loop_
_entity.id
_entity.type
_entity.pdbx_description
1 polymer ?
#
loop_
_entity_poly.entity_id
_entity_poly.type
_entity_poly.pdbx_seq_one_letter_code
_entity_poly.pdbx_strand_id
1 'polypeptide(L)'
;MNNDQIAQKSVTLLSPLGLSPGLLYSALMTIKPQRLVLLTSAEGEHSLAEIIRRADYRGPVEVVRVDDPFNCFNQAGQKVDEVLDLIGRGPCVVNITGGTTALQFIIQRAGSALENRGVQVHYAALIDRRDVQAQKDDPWVVGELVRVM
;
A
#
# COMPACT_ATOMS: atom_id res chain seq x y z
N MET A 1 21.54 29.20 16.00
CA MET A 1 20.75 28.86 14.80
C MET A 1 20.33 27.41 14.96
N ASN A 2 19.03 27.18 15.18
CA ASN A 2 18.49 25.90 15.63
C ASN A 2 18.59 24.83 14.54
N ASN A 3 19.11 23.66 14.92
CA ASN A 3 19.33 22.51 14.05
C ASN A 3 18.15 21.50 14.11
N ASP A 4 16.99 21.92 14.62
CA ASP A 4 15.84 21.05 14.90
C ASP A 4 14.82 20.97 13.75
N GLN A 5 15.30 20.99 12.51
CA GLN A 5 14.47 20.65 11.34
C GLN A 5 15.25 19.76 10.36
N ILE A 6 15.73 18.62 10.83
CA ILE A 6 15.81 17.47 9.93
C ILE A 6 14.36 17.02 9.74
N ALA A 7 13.70 17.52 8.70
CA ALA A 7 12.37 17.10 8.33
C ALA A 7 12.31 15.57 8.40
N GLN A 8 11.45 15.05 9.27
CA GLN A 8 11.17 13.63 9.32
C GLN A 8 10.77 13.24 7.90
N LYS A 9 11.61 12.45 7.22
CA LYS A 9 11.41 12.15 5.79
C LYS A 9 10.00 11.59 5.61
N SER A 10 9.15 12.32 4.89
CA SER A 10 7.77 11.92 4.59
C SER A 10 7.78 10.56 3.87
N VAL A 11 7.28 9.53 4.54
CA VAL A 11 7.19 8.16 4.03
C VAL A 11 5.91 8.00 3.22
N THR A 12 6.05 7.48 2.00
CA THR A 12 4.92 7.04 1.19
C THR A 12 4.68 5.54 1.43
N LEU A 13 3.43 5.13 1.64
CA LEU A 13 3.02 3.74 1.57
C LEU A 13 2.47 3.47 0.18
N LEU A 14 3.09 2.52 -0.53
CA LEU A 14 2.53 1.91 -1.73
C LEU A 14 1.91 0.58 -1.33
N SER A 15 0.61 0.38 -1.57
CA SER A 15 -0.09 -0.84 -1.16
C SER A 15 -1.11 -1.29 -2.21
N PRO A 16 -1.28 -2.61 -2.43
CA PRO A 16 -2.48 -3.11 -3.07
C PRO A 16 -3.67 -2.99 -2.11
N LEU A 17 -4.88 -2.94 -2.66
CA LEU A 17 -6.12 -3.14 -1.92
C LEU A 17 -6.99 -4.15 -2.66
N GLY A 18 -7.45 -5.17 -1.93
CA GLY A 18 -8.43 -6.14 -2.40
C GLY A 18 -9.78 -5.91 -1.74
N LEU A 19 -10.62 -6.95 -1.74
CA LEU A 19 -11.94 -6.90 -1.09
C LEU A 19 -11.84 -6.90 0.45
N SER A 20 -10.78 -7.48 1.01
CA SER A 20 -10.56 -7.52 2.46
C SER A 20 -9.81 -6.27 2.94
N PRO A 21 -10.38 -5.45 3.84
CA PRO A 21 -9.80 -4.17 4.23
C PRO A 21 -8.66 -4.29 5.27
N GLY A 22 -8.59 -5.41 5.99
CA GLY A 22 -7.78 -5.54 7.22
C GLY A 22 -6.28 -5.35 7.03
N LEU A 23 -5.71 -5.78 5.89
CA LEU A 23 -4.27 -5.64 5.66
C LEU A 23 -3.86 -4.19 5.39
N LEU A 24 -4.66 -3.43 4.62
CA LEU A 24 -4.40 -2.00 4.43
C LEU A 24 -4.59 -1.23 5.74
N TYR A 25 -5.63 -1.55 6.50
CA TYR A 25 -5.83 -1.00 7.85
C TYR A 25 -4.60 -1.25 8.73
N SER A 26 -4.11 -2.49 8.78
CA SER A 26 -2.93 -2.86 9.55
C SER A 26 -1.67 -2.11 9.07
N ALA A 27 -1.48 -1.97 7.76
CA ALA A 27 -0.38 -1.21 7.18
C ALA A 27 -0.42 0.26 7.63
N LEU A 28 -1.58 0.91 7.59
CA LEU A 28 -1.73 2.30 8.03
C LEU A 28 -1.44 2.47 9.52
N MET A 29 -1.95 1.57 10.36
CA MET A 29 -1.79 1.62 11.82
C MET A 29 -0.35 1.38 12.28
N THR A 30 0.39 0.54 11.57
CA THR A 30 1.76 0.14 11.92
C THR A 30 2.82 1.05 11.29
N ILE A 31 2.68 1.38 9.99
CA ILE A 31 3.67 2.16 9.23
C ILE A 31 3.50 3.65 9.51
N LYS A 32 2.27 4.12 9.76
CA LYS A 32 1.91 5.53 9.93
C LYS A 32 2.51 6.43 8.82
N PRO A 33 2.20 6.12 7.55
CA PRO A 33 2.76 6.87 6.43
C PRO A 33 2.22 8.30 6.38
N GLN A 34 2.90 9.18 5.66
CA GLN A 34 2.42 10.55 5.40
C GLN A 34 1.66 10.65 4.08
N ARG A 35 1.87 9.71 3.15
CA ARG A 35 1.15 9.60 1.88
C ARG A 35 0.79 8.14 1.60
N LEU A 36 -0.35 7.92 0.98
CA LEU A 36 -0.81 6.61 0.53
C LEU A 36 -1.00 6.62 -0.99
N VAL A 37 -0.35 5.67 -1.68
CA VAL A 37 -0.62 5.34 -3.08
C VAL A 37 -1.17 3.92 -3.12
N LEU A 38 -2.36 3.76 -3.70
CA LEU A 38 -3.07 2.49 -3.78
C LEU A 38 -3.15 1.96 -5.21
N LEU A 39 -3.03 0.65 -5.34
CA LEU A 39 -3.40 -0.08 -6.55
C LEU A 39 -4.59 -1.00 -6.23
N THR A 40 -5.72 -0.81 -6.91
CA THR A 40 -6.97 -1.53 -6.61
C THR A 40 -7.89 -1.63 -7.82
N SER A 41 -8.95 -2.44 -7.74
CA SER A 41 -10.11 -2.32 -8.64
C SER A 41 -11.15 -1.35 -8.08
N ALA A 42 -12.14 -0.99 -8.91
CA ALA A 42 -13.29 -0.19 -8.47
C ALA A 42 -14.02 -0.82 -7.28
N GLU A 43 -14.19 -2.15 -7.29
CA GLU A 43 -14.86 -2.88 -6.19
C GLU A 43 -14.04 -2.85 -4.89
N GLY A 44 -12.71 -3.07 -4.98
CA GLY A 44 -11.83 -3.01 -3.79
C GLY A 44 -11.82 -1.63 -3.13
N GLU A 45 -11.94 -0.57 -3.94
CA GLU A 45 -11.95 0.81 -3.45
C GLU A 45 -13.18 1.15 -2.60
N HIS A 46 -14.30 0.43 -2.74
CA HIS A 46 -15.50 0.68 -1.92
C HIS A 46 -15.21 0.64 -0.40
N SER A 47 -14.23 -0.15 0.01
CA SER A 47 -13.81 -0.26 1.41
C SER A 47 -12.90 0.88 1.90
N LEU A 48 -12.34 1.67 0.98
CA LEU A 48 -11.29 2.64 1.27
C LEU A 48 -11.72 3.72 2.27
N ALA A 49 -12.90 4.31 2.07
CA ALA A 49 -13.38 5.39 2.94
C ALA A 49 -13.50 4.92 4.41
N GLU A 50 -13.98 3.71 4.63
CA GLU A 50 -14.09 3.11 5.96
C GLU A 50 -12.70 2.80 6.54
N ILE A 51 -11.78 2.27 5.74
CA ILE A 51 -10.39 2.00 6.17
C ILE A 51 -9.72 3.30 6.65
N ILE A 52 -9.78 4.37 5.86
CA ILE A 52 -9.18 5.68 6.20
C ILE A 52 -9.78 6.21 7.50
N ARG A 53 -11.10 6.12 7.65
CA ARG A 53 -11.81 6.56 8.85
C ARG A 53 -11.40 5.76 10.09
N ARG A 54 -11.35 4.44 9.98
CA ARG A 54 -10.96 3.52 11.08
C ARG A 54 -9.51 3.66 11.49
N ALA A 55 -8.61 3.88 10.53
CA ALA A 55 -7.19 4.09 10.77
C ALA A 55 -6.84 5.52 11.22
N ASP A 56 -7.84 6.40 11.32
CA ASP A 56 -7.65 7.84 11.58
C ASP A 56 -6.62 8.49 10.64
N TYR A 57 -6.56 8.02 9.39
CA TYR A 57 -5.58 8.51 8.42
C TYR A 57 -6.00 9.89 7.90
N ARG A 58 -5.01 10.80 7.77
CA ARG A 58 -5.22 12.20 7.37
C ARG A 58 -4.32 12.65 6.23
N GLY A 59 -3.45 11.77 5.74
CA GLY A 59 -2.57 12.09 4.61
C GLY A 59 -3.31 12.03 3.27
N PRO A 60 -2.69 12.55 2.19
CA PRO A 60 -3.20 12.38 0.84
C PRO A 60 -3.26 10.90 0.44
N VAL A 61 -4.33 10.55 -0.26
CA VAL A 61 -4.57 9.22 -0.83
C VAL A 61 -4.69 9.36 -2.34
N GLU A 62 -3.84 8.66 -3.07
CA GLU A 62 -3.87 8.57 -4.53
C GLU A 62 -4.16 7.13 -4.95
N VAL A 63 -5.03 6.96 -5.95
CA VAL A 63 -5.55 5.64 -6.34
C VAL A 63 -5.30 5.39 -7.82
N VAL A 64 -4.57 4.32 -8.10
CA VAL A 64 -4.39 3.73 -9.42
C VAL A 64 -5.36 2.56 -9.56
N ARG A 65 -6.29 2.66 -10.51
CA ARG A 65 -7.32 1.64 -10.74
C ARG A 65 -6.92 0.66 -11.84
N VAL A 66 -7.26 -0.61 -11.64
CA VAL A 66 -7.26 -1.65 -12.68
C VAL A 66 -8.70 -2.10 -12.96
N ASP A 67 -8.96 -2.53 -14.19
CA ASP A 67 -10.31 -2.96 -14.60
C ASP A 67 -10.61 -4.38 -14.08
N ASP A 68 -9.70 -5.32 -14.35
CA ASP A 68 -9.80 -6.71 -13.88
C ASP A 68 -8.62 -7.01 -12.94
N PRO A 69 -8.86 -7.04 -11.61
CA PRO A 69 -7.80 -7.29 -10.65
C PRO A 69 -7.29 -8.74 -10.69
N PHE A 70 -7.94 -9.68 -11.36
CA PHE A 70 -7.44 -11.05 -11.50
C PHE A 70 -6.53 -11.22 -12.72
N ASN A 71 -6.69 -10.39 -13.76
CA ASN A 71 -5.95 -10.52 -15.03
C ASN A 71 -5.13 -9.28 -15.44
N CYS A 72 -4.94 -8.28 -14.57
CA CYS A 72 -4.22 -7.04 -14.90
C CYS A 72 -2.70 -7.18 -15.16
N PHE A 73 -2.16 -8.40 -15.27
CA PHE A 73 -0.75 -8.64 -15.60
C PHE A 73 -0.36 -8.02 -16.96
N ASN A 74 -1.27 -8.02 -17.92
CA ASN A 74 -1.07 -7.42 -19.24
C ASN A 74 -0.97 -5.88 -19.21
N GLN A 75 -1.56 -5.24 -18.20
CA GLN A 75 -1.51 -3.80 -17.97
C GLN A 75 -0.35 -3.39 -17.05
N ALA A 76 0.49 -4.34 -16.61
CA ALA A 76 1.47 -4.09 -15.56
C ALA A 76 2.45 -2.97 -15.90
N GLY A 77 2.93 -2.85 -17.14
CA GLY A 77 3.83 -1.77 -17.55
C GLY A 77 3.19 -0.39 -17.34
N GLN A 78 2.01 -0.18 -17.93
CA GLN A 78 1.25 1.05 -17.80
C GLN A 78 0.95 1.38 -16.32
N LYS A 79 0.50 0.40 -15.53
CA LYS A 79 0.13 0.64 -14.13
C LYS A 79 1.33 0.88 -13.24
N VAL A 80 2.48 0.29 -13.55
CA VAL A 80 3.75 0.64 -12.91
C VAL A 80 4.07 2.11 -13.21
N ASP A 81 4.00 2.55 -14.46
CA ASP A 81 4.30 3.95 -14.80
C ASP A 81 3.35 4.93 -14.08
N GLU A 82 2.04 4.64 -14.07
CA GLU A 82 1.05 5.42 -13.30
C GLU A 82 1.42 5.52 -11.81
N VAL A 83 1.81 4.40 -11.18
CA VAL A 83 2.26 4.41 -9.77
C VAL A 83 3.53 5.25 -9.59
N LEU A 84 4.49 5.14 -10.50
CA LEU A 84 5.77 5.82 -10.40
C LEU A 84 5.63 7.33 -10.54
N ASP A 85 4.66 7.82 -11.30
CA ASP A 85 4.39 9.25 -11.46
C ASP A 85 3.81 9.90 -10.19
N LEU A 86 3.18 9.11 -9.32
CA LEU A 86 2.60 9.56 -8.05
C LEU A 86 3.60 9.55 -6.88
N ILE A 87 4.67 8.78 -7.02
CA ILE A 87 5.67 8.57 -5.96
C ILE A 87 6.90 9.45 -6.23
N GLY A 88 7.15 10.38 -5.30
CA GLY A 88 8.33 11.24 -5.36
C GLY A 88 9.62 10.54 -4.93
N ARG A 89 10.69 11.33 -4.71
CA ARG A 89 12.01 10.83 -4.27
C ARG A 89 12.13 10.48 -2.79
N GLY A 90 11.05 10.67 -2.01
CA GLY A 90 11.03 10.34 -0.59
C GLY A 90 11.02 8.82 -0.33
N PRO A 91 11.34 8.34 0.88
CA PRO A 91 11.28 6.92 1.19
C PRO A 91 9.90 6.32 0.95
N CYS A 92 9.86 5.10 0.45
CA CYS A 92 8.64 4.36 0.16
C CYS A 92 8.64 3.03 0.92
N VAL A 93 7.55 2.72 1.60
CA VAL A 93 7.27 1.37 2.09
C VAL A 93 6.33 0.71 1.10
N VAL A 94 6.71 -0.47 0.61
CA VAL A 94 5.94 -1.23 -0.36
C VAL A 94 5.31 -2.42 0.37
N ASN A 95 3.99 -2.39 0.55
CA ASN A 95 3.23 -3.52 1.08
C ASN A 95 3.04 -4.56 -0.02
N ILE A 96 3.62 -5.75 0.14
CA ILE A 96 3.54 -6.83 -0.86
C ILE A 96 2.38 -7.81 -0.63
N THR A 97 1.55 -7.60 0.40
CA THR A 97 0.41 -8.47 0.71
C THR A 97 -0.93 -7.73 0.66
N GLY A 98 -2.01 -8.50 0.47
CA GLY A 98 -3.35 -7.99 0.20
C GLY A 98 -3.62 -7.83 -1.28
N GLY A 99 -4.89 -7.63 -1.65
CA GLY A 99 -5.28 -7.70 -3.06
C GLY A 99 -5.14 -9.10 -3.65
N THR A 100 -5.29 -9.18 -4.97
CA THR A 100 -5.02 -10.40 -5.74
C THR A 100 -3.52 -10.54 -6.03
N THR A 101 -3.12 -11.72 -6.49
CA THR A 101 -1.75 -11.95 -6.97
C THR A 101 -1.34 -10.99 -8.09
N ALA A 102 -2.26 -10.60 -8.98
CA ALA A 102 -1.96 -9.67 -10.06
C ALA A 102 -1.66 -8.25 -9.56
N LEU A 103 -2.42 -7.77 -8.55
CA LEU A 103 -2.13 -6.49 -7.90
C LEU A 103 -0.77 -6.54 -7.19
N GLN A 104 -0.50 -7.60 -6.43
CA GLN A 104 0.78 -7.79 -5.73
C GLN A 104 1.96 -7.84 -6.70
N PHE A 105 1.79 -8.45 -7.87
CA PHE A 105 2.80 -8.48 -8.92
C PHE A 105 3.14 -7.07 -9.43
N ILE A 106 2.13 -6.24 -9.72
CA ILE A 106 2.34 -4.85 -10.17
C ILE A 106 3.03 -4.04 -9.08
N ILE A 107 2.59 -4.18 -7.81
CA ILE A 107 3.17 -3.45 -6.67
C ILE A 107 4.66 -3.79 -6.49
N GLN A 108 5.05 -5.06 -6.57
CA GLN A 108 6.44 -5.46 -6.47
C GLN A 108 7.28 -4.93 -7.63
N ARG A 109 6.74 -4.93 -8.86
CA ARG A 109 7.42 -4.34 -10.03
C ARG A 109 7.58 -2.83 -9.89
N ALA A 110 6.58 -2.13 -9.36
CA ALA A 110 6.65 -0.71 -9.07
C ALA A 110 7.72 -0.43 -8.00
N GLY A 111 7.77 -1.22 -6.92
CA GLY A 111 8.83 -1.17 -5.92
C GLY A 111 10.23 -1.27 -6.53
N SER A 112 10.46 -2.29 -7.37
CA SER A 112 11.75 -2.48 -8.04
C SER A 112 12.10 -1.32 -8.98
N ALA A 113 11.11 -0.79 -9.70
CA ALA A 113 11.30 0.38 -10.56
C ALA A 113 11.61 1.67 -9.77
N LEU A 114 11.04 1.85 -8.57
CA LEU A 114 11.36 2.94 -7.66
C LEU A 114 12.82 2.86 -7.18
N GLU A 115 13.28 1.66 -6.81
CA GLU A 115 14.69 1.43 -6.43
C GLU A 115 15.63 1.83 -7.55
N ASN A 116 15.32 1.43 -8.79
CA ASN A 116 16.09 1.81 -9.98
C ASN A 116 16.10 3.34 -10.23
N ARG A 117 15.08 4.08 -9.75
CA ARG A 117 15.03 5.55 -9.79
C ARG A 117 15.77 6.21 -8.60
N GLY A 118 16.38 5.42 -7.72
CA GLY A 118 17.12 5.88 -6.54
C GLY A 118 16.24 6.20 -5.33
N VAL A 119 14.99 5.72 -5.31
CA VAL A 119 14.09 5.84 -4.16
C VAL A 119 14.51 4.81 -3.11
N GLN A 120 14.55 5.23 -1.84
CA GLN A 120 14.76 4.30 -0.74
C GLN A 120 13.48 3.49 -0.50
N VAL A 121 13.46 2.24 -0.96
CA VAL A 121 12.33 1.33 -0.80
C VAL A 121 12.55 0.38 0.37
N HIS A 122 11.49 0.14 1.14
CA HIS A 122 11.43 -0.90 2.16
C HIS A 122 10.23 -1.81 1.87
N TYR A 123 10.46 -3.10 1.65
CA TYR A 123 9.37 -4.04 1.44
C TYR A 123 8.82 -4.53 2.78
N ALA A 124 7.50 -4.60 2.87
CA ALA A 124 6.79 -5.09 4.04
C ALA A 124 5.70 -6.08 3.63
N ALA A 125 5.55 -7.16 4.38
CA ALA A 125 4.42 -8.06 4.30
C ALA A 125 3.55 -7.86 5.55
N LEU A 126 2.25 -7.67 5.37
CA LEU A 126 1.27 -7.68 6.45
C LEU A 126 0.62 -9.06 6.54
N ILE A 127 0.55 -9.58 7.76
CA ILE A 127 0.02 -10.92 8.05
C ILE A 127 -1.06 -10.80 9.12
N ASP A 128 -2.26 -11.25 8.81
CA ASP A 128 -3.28 -11.55 9.81
C ASP A 128 -3.29 -13.06 10.04
N ARG A 129 -2.93 -13.49 11.26
CA ARG A 129 -2.80 -14.91 11.62
C ARG A 129 -4.13 -15.56 12.00
N ARG A 130 -5.20 -14.78 12.11
CA ARG A 130 -6.55 -15.29 12.39
C ARG A 130 -7.05 -16.08 11.18
N ASP A 131 -8.03 -16.94 11.39
CA ASP A 131 -8.68 -17.62 10.27
C ASP A 131 -9.43 -16.62 9.37
N VAL A 132 -9.66 -17.02 8.12
CA VAL A 132 -10.27 -16.16 7.09
C VAL A 132 -11.66 -15.67 7.51
N GLN A 133 -12.43 -16.45 8.28
CA GLN A 133 -13.76 -16.04 8.71
C GLN A 133 -13.67 -14.95 9.78
N ALA A 134 -12.83 -15.13 10.79
CA ALA A 134 -12.58 -14.11 11.80
C ALA A 134 -12.05 -12.80 11.21
N GLN A 135 -11.20 -12.87 10.17
CA GLN A 135 -10.74 -11.69 9.44
C GLN A 135 -11.86 -10.93 8.74
N LYS A 136 -12.86 -11.65 8.21
CA LYS A 136 -14.02 -11.05 7.55
C LYS A 136 -15.01 -10.45 8.54
N ASP A 137 -15.25 -11.15 9.65
CA ASP A 137 -16.21 -10.76 10.67
C ASP A 137 -15.72 -9.52 11.45
N ASP A 138 -14.41 -9.45 11.71
CA ASP A 138 -13.77 -8.28 12.33
C ASP A 138 -12.44 -7.93 11.63
N PRO A 139 -12.47 -7.17 10.53
CA PRO A 139 -11.26 -6.81 9.80
C PRO A 139 -10.45 -5.70 10.47
N TRP A 140 -10.91 -5.13 11.58
CA TRP A 140 -10.31 -3.95 12.22
C TRP A 140 -9.30 -4.30 13.32
N VAL A 141 -8.80 -5.53 13.30
CA VAL A 141 -7.71 -5.98 14.17
C VAL A 141 -6.38 -5.78 13.45
N VAL A 142 -5.42 -5.18 14.15
CA VAL A 142 -4.10 -4.89 13.58
C VAL A 142 -3.31 -6.19 13.47
N GLY A 143 -2.92 -6.53 12.25
CA GLY A 143 -2.03 -7.65 11.93
C GLY A 143 -0.55 -7.36 12.19
N GLU A 144 0.29 -8.34 11.86
CA GLU A 144 1.74 -8.29 12.01
C GLU A 144 2.40 -7.67 10.77
N LEU A 145 3.34 -6.75 10.99
CA LEU A 145 4.22 -6.22 9.93
C LEU A 145 5.56 -6.96 9.96
N VAL A 146 5.89 -7.60 8.84
CA VAL A 146 7.17 -8.28 8.62
C VAL A 146 7.96 -7.51 7.57
N ARG A 147 9.21 -7.14 7.89
CA ARG A 147 10.11 -6.54 6.90
C ARG A 147 10.68 -7.63 6.01
N VAL A 148 10.65 -7.40 4.71
CA VAL A 148 11.24 -8.31 3.71
C VAL A 148 12.58 -7.70 3.30
N MET A 149 13.66 -8.48 3.49
CA MET A 149 15.04 -8.10 3.14
C MET A 149 15.40 -8.55 1.75
#